data_AF-A0A0D7CF51-F1
#
_entry.id   AF-A0A0D7CF51-F1
#
_cell.length_a   1.000
_cell.length_b   1.000
_cell.length_c   1.000
_cell.angle_alpha   90.00
_cell.angle_beta   90.00
_cell.angle_gamma   90.00
#
_symmetry.space_group_name_H-M   'P 1'
#
loop_
_entity.id
_entity.type
_entity.pdbx_description
1 polymer ?
#
loop_
_entity_poly.entity_id
_entity_poly.type
_entity_poly.pdbx_seq_one_letter_code
_entity_poly.pdbx_strand_id
1 'polypeptide(L)'
;MSPDASIHGIDGRVPPGAREITTGQANRVWSVDAPTPYILKQYGDPARAANEAAALRLLAEHGVTGPQLLAAEAEATPSWTAQSLVIAQPKPYASASTTPHPSSPSPKSPIPPPKDGSTSTGTSTYSPMPR
;
A
#
# COMPACT_ATOMS: atom_id res chain seq x y z
N MET A 1 -22.33 21.53 15.46
CA MET A 1 -22.97 20.30 14.96
C MET A 1 -21.90 19.23 14.90
N SER A 2 -21.84 18.35 15.91
CA SER A 2 -20.89 17.22 15.91
C SER A 2 -21.46 16.10 15.04
N PRO A 3 -20.69 15.49 14.14
CA PRO A 3 -21.12 14.30 13.42
C PRO A 3 -20.91 13.09 14.33
N ASP A 4 -21.69 13.01 15.40
CA ASP A 4 -21.82 11.80 16.20
C ASP A 4 -23.10 11.07 15.77
N ALA A 5 -23.14 10.74 14.48
CA ALA A 5 -24.00 9.66 14.04
C ALA A 5 -23.28 8.36 14.44
N SER A 6 -23.26 8.11 15.75
CA SER A 6 -23.00 6.79 16.30
C SER A 6 -23.84 5.80 15.49
N ILE A 7 -23.20 5.00 14.65
CA ILE A 7 -23.81 3.78 14.13
C ILE A 7 -23.96 2.86 15.35
N HIS A 8 -25.02 3.09 16.13
CA HIS A 8 -25.39 2.30 17.31
C HIS A 8 -25.70 0.88 16.83
N GLY A 9 -24.70 0.00 16.82
CA GLY A 9 -24.90 -1.41 16.49
C GLY A 9 -23.72 -2.17 15.88
N ILE A 10 -22.61 -1.50 15.51
CA ILE A 10 -21.42 -2.24 15.07
C ILE A 10 -20.62 -2.66 16.31
N ASP A 11 -20.58 -3.97 16.57
CA ASP A 11 -19.93 -4.58 17.74
C ASP A 11 -18.67 -5.40 17.38
N GLY A 12 -18.22 -5.31 16.13
CA GLY A 12 -17.06 -6.03 15.62
C GLY A 12 -17.30 -7.49 15.25
N ARG A 13 -18.50 -8.03 15.48
CA ARG A 13 -18.87 -9.37 15.01
C ARG A 13 -19.10 -9.34 13.51
N VAL A 14 -18.74 -10.44 12.84
CA VAL A 14 -19.02 -10.62 11.41
C VAL A 14 -20.51 -10.95 11.25
N PRO A 15 -21.32 -10.08 10.63
CA PRO A 15 -22.74 -10.34 10.49
C PRO A 15 -23.02 -11.41 9.43
N PRO A 16 -24.18 -12.09 9.49
CA PRO A 16 -24.60 -13.02 8.45
C PRO A 16 -24.63 -12.35 7.08
N GLY A 17 -24.09 -13.01 6.06
CA GLY A 17 -24.04 -12.48 4.68
C GLY A 17 -22.89 -11.52 4.39
N ALA A 18 -22.05 -11.18 5.39
CA ALA A 18 -20.81 -10.47 5.14
C ALA A 18 -19.88 -11.27 4.21
N ARG A 19 -19.25 -10.58 3.26
CA ARG A 19 -18.36 -11.19 2.27
C ARG A 19 -16.92 -10.93 2.65
N GLU A 20 -16.17 -11.98 2.93
CA GLU A 20 -14.72 -11.85 3.15
C GLU A 20 -14.03 -11.41 1.84
N ILE A 21 -13.30 -10.30 1.87
CA ILE A 21 -12.66 -9.71 0.68
C ILE A 21 -11.14 -9.87 0.67
N THR A 22 -10.53 -10.19 1.81
CA THR A 22 -9.11 -10.55 1.86
C THR A 22 -8.88 -11.70 2.84
N THR A 23 -8.01 -12.63 2.43
CA THR A 23 -7.51 -13.74 3.26
C THR A 23 -6.06 -13.51 3.72
N GLY A 24 -5.57 -12.26 3.66
CA GLY A 24 -4.19 -11.91 4.01
C GLY A 24 -3.87 -12.11 5.49
N GLN A 25 -2.58 -12.35 5.82
CA GLN A 25 -2.16 -12.67 7.19
C GLN A 25 -2.24 -11.49 8.17
N ALA A 26 -2.27 -10.24 7.69
CA ALA A 26 -2.19 -9.06 8.56
C ALA A 26 -3.54 -8.67 9.20
N ASN A 27 -4.65 -8.93 8.50
CA ASN A 27 -6.01 -8.65 8.94
C ASN A 27 -7.00 -9.45 8.09
N ARG A 28 -8.10 -9.87 8.72
CA ARG A 28 -9.26 -10.41 8.01
C ARG A 28 -10.24 -9.28 7.74
N VAL A 29 -10.77 -9.24 6.53
CA VAL A 29 -11.58 -8.10 6.08
C VAL A 29 -12.85 -8.58 5.43
N TRP A 30 -13.97 -7.99 5.83
CA TRP A 30 -15.28 -8.26 5.29
C TRP A 30 -15.93 -7.00 4.73
N SER A 31 -16.57 -7.13 3.58
CA SER A 31 -17.57 -6.18 3.10
C SER A 31 -18.92 -6.56 3.71
N VAL A 32 -19.59 -5.59 4.32
CA VAL A 32 -20.91 -5.78 4.91
C VAL A 32 -21.93 -4.93 4.15
N ASP A 33 -22.88 -5.64 3.52
CA ASP A 33 -24.01 -5.04 2.82
C ASP A 33 -25.13 -4.77 3.85
N ALA A 34 -25.08 -3.60 4.48
CA ALA A 34 -26.07 -3.09 5.44
C ALA A 34 -26.73 -1.81 4.89
N PRO A 35 -27.80 -1.26 5.53
CA PRO A 35 -28.38 0.02 5.11
C PRO A 35 -27.34 1.13 4.96
N THR A 36 -26.28 1.09 5.76
CA THR A 36 -25.03 1.83 5.54
C THR A 36 -23.92 0.82 5.30
N PRO A 37 -23.46 0.61 4.05
CA PRO A 37 -22.41 -0.36 3.75
C PRO A 37 -21.08 0.02 4.40
N TYR A 38 -20.38 -0.98 4.93
CA TYR A 38 -19.10 -0.77 5.62
C TYR A 38 -18.12 -1.92 5.40
N ILE A 39 -16.86 -1.63 5.66
CA ILE A 39 -15.78 -2.60 5.73
C ILE A 39 -15.48 -2.88 7.19
N LEU A 40 -15.59 -4.14 7.61
CA LEU A 40 -15.15 -4.63 8.91
C LEU A 40 -13.76 -5.23 8.78
N LYS A 41 -12.83 -4.83 9.65
CA LYS A 41 -11.48 -5.39 9.73
C LYS A 41 -11.25 -5.94 11.12
N GLN A 42 -10.78 -7.19 11.20
CA GLN A 42 -10.32 -7.79 12.45
C GLN A 42 -8.81 -8.04 12.37
N TYR A 43 -8.12 -7.77 13.47
CA TYR A 43 -6.67 -7.83 13.57
C TYR A 43 -6.27 -8.79 14.67
N GLY A 44 -5.18 -9.53 14.42
CA GLY A 44 -4.51 -10.32 15.45
C GLY A 44 -3.67 -9.47 16.41
N ASP A 45 -3.37 -8.21 16.03
CA ASP A 45 -2.54 -7.28 16.79
C ASP A 45 -3.35 -6.01 17.13
N PRO A 46 -3.68 -5.77 18.42
CA PRO A 46 -4.37 -4.57 18.89
C PRO A 46 -3.74 -3.25 18.44
N ALA A 47 -2.40 -3.18 18.37
CA ALA A 47 -1.70 -1.96 17.98
C ALA A 47 -2.02 -1.58 16.52
N ARG A 48 -2.27 -2.56 15.65
CA ARG A 48 -2.68 -2.29 14.26
C ARG A 48 -4.07 -1.70 14.18
N ALA A 49 -5.01 -2.23 14.97
CA ALA A 49 -6.38 -1.68 15.03
C ALA A 49 -6.35 -0.24 15.54
N ALA A 50 -5.60 0.03 16.62
CA ALA A 50 -5.45 1.37 17.18
C ALA A 50 -4.81 2.36 16.19
N ASN A 51 -3.73 1.96 15.53
CA ASN A 51 -3.04 2.79 14.54
C ASN A 51 -3.94 3.14 13.36
N GLU A 52 -4.72 2.18 12.86
CA GLU A 52 -5.65 2.45 11.76
C GLU A 52 -6.79 3.37 12.19
N ALA A 53 -7.37 3.16 13.37
CA ALA A 53 -8.40 4.03 13.91
C ALA A 53 -7.88 5.47 14.09
N ALA A 54 -6.66 5.65 14.60
CA ALA A 54 -6.02 6.95 14.74
C ALA A 54 -5.77 7.61 13.37
N ALA A 55 -5.29 6.86 12.38
CA ALA A 55 -5.05 7.37 11.04
C ALA A 55 -6.35 7.84 10.36
N LEU A 56 -7.43 7.06 10.45
CA LEU A 56 -8.72 7.43 9.86
C LEU A 56 -9.33 8.67 10.53
N ARG A 57 -9.21 8.80 11.86
CA ARG A 57 -9.63 10.02 12.58
C ARG A 57 -8.84 11.24 12.10
N LEU A 58 -7.51 11.13 12.01
CA LEU A 58 -6.65 12.21 11.53
C LEU A 58 -7.03 12.65 10.11
N LEU A 59 -7.28 11.69 9.20
CA LEU A 59 -7.70 12.00 7.83
C LEU A 59 -9.06 12.73 7.79
N ALA A 60 -10.00 12.30 8.64
CA ALA A 60 -11.31 12.94 8.76
C ALA A 60 -11.20 14.38 9.31
N GLU A 61 -10.37 14.60 10.33
CA GLU A 61 -10.08 15.92 10.90
C GLU A 61 -9.51 16.90 9.85
N HIS A 62 -8.71 16.39 8.91
CA HIS A 62 -8.15 17.17 7.81
C HIS A 62 -9.06 17.27 6.57
N GLY A 63 -10.30 16.77 6.64
CA GLY A 63 -11.27 16.87 5.54
C GLY A 63 -10.90 16.04 4.31
N VAL A 64 -10.08 15.00 4.46
CA VAL A 64 -9.68 14.13 3.35
C VAL A 64 -10.87 13.27 2.93
N THR A 65 -11.23 13.34 1.65
CA THR A 65 -12.24 12.44 1.06
C THR A 65 -11.71 11.01 1.01
N GLY A 66 -12.35 10.10 1.75
CA GLY A 66 -11.93 8.71 1.84
C GLY A 66 -12.77 7.91 2.85
N PRO A 67 -12.34 6.67 3.18
CA PRO A 67 -12.99 5.86 4.20
C PRO A 67 -13.06 6.62 5.52
N GLN A 68 -14.24 6.63 6.14
CA GLN A 68 -14.47 7.27 7.42
C GLN A 68 -14.56 6.20 8.49
N LEU A 69 -13.93 6.43 9.64
CA LEU A 69 -14.07 5.54 10.78
C LEU A 69 -15.52 5.60 11.30
N LEU A 70 -16.20 4.45 11.33
CA LEU A 70 -17.56 4.32 11.88
C LEU A 70 -17.52 3.87 13.34
N ALA A 71 -16.68 2.88 13.64
CA ALA A 71 -16.48 2.34 14.97
C ALA A 71 -15.13 1.59 15.05
N ALA A 72 -14.59 1.44 16.25
CA ALA A 72 -13.41 0.61 16.50
C ALA A 72 -13.38 0.17 17.95
N GLU A 73 -12.80 -0.99 18.21
CA GLU A 73 -12.45 -1.44 19.54
C GLU A 73 -11.10 -2.17 19.45
N ALA A 74 -10.04 -1.49 19.89
CA ALA A 74 -8.68 -2.01 19.81
C ALA A 74 -8.40 -3.06 20.90
N GLU A 75 -9.09 -2.97 22.05
CA GLU A 75 -8.88 -3.86 23.18
C GLU A 75 -9.75 -5.13 23.12
N ALA A 76 -10.62 -5.25 22.11
CA ALA A 76 -11.41 -6.44 21.87
C ALA A 76 -10.54 -7.63 21.43
N THR A 77 -11.10 -8.84 21.55
CA THR A 77 -10.50 -10.07 21.03
C THR A 77 -11.45 -10.75 20.03
N PRO A 78 -11.17 -10.73 18.71
CA PRO A 78 -10.08 -9.99 18.07
C PRO A 78 -10.33 -8.47 18.10
N SER A 79 -9.25 -7.69 18.03
CA SER A 79 -9.33 -6.24 17.88
C SER A 79 -9.91 -5.88 16.50
N TRP A 80 -10.64 -4.78 16.37
CA TRP A 80 -11.35 -4.48 15.13
C TRP A 80 -11.56 -3.00 14.84
N THR A 81 -11.78 -2.71 13.56
CA THR A 81 -12.24 -1.41 13.05
C THR A 81 -13.37 -1.62 12.04
N ALA A 82 -14.27 -0.65 11.97
CA ALA A 82 -15.31 -0.56 10.96
C ALA A 82 -15.24 0.81 10.30
N GLN A 83 -15.21 0.82 8.97
CA GLN A 83 -15.08 2.03 8.18
C GLN A 83 -16.11 2.06 7.05
N SER A 84 -16.49 3.25 6.59
CA SER A 84 -17.40 3.40 5.46
C SER A 84 -16.83 2.71 4.21
N LEU A 85 -17.71 2.09 3.42
CA LEU A 85 -17.33 1.54 2.14
C LEU A 85 -17.05 2.69 1.15
N VAL A 86 -15.87 2.68 0.54
CA VAL A 86 -15.53 3.58 -0.57
C VAL A 86 -15.41 2.77 -1.85
N ILE A 87 -16.31 3.03 -2.80
CA ILE A 87 -16.22 2.49 -4.15
C ILE A 87 -15.46 3.50 -4.99
N ALA A 88 -14.15 3.29 -5.11
CA ALA A 88 -13.33 4.09 -6.00
C ALA A 88 -13.61 3.69 -7.45
N GLN A 89 -13.80 4.67 -8.34
CA GLN A 89 -13.80 4.39 -9.77
C GLN A 89 -12.37 4.07 -10.22
N PRO A 90 -12.15 2.96 -10.96
CA PRO A 90 -10.85 2.68 -11.55
C PRO A 90 -10.44 3.86 -12.42
N LYS A 91 -9.26 4.42 -12.19
CA LYS A 91 -8.69 5.35 -13.17
C LYS A 91 -8.30 4.54 -14.40
N PRO A 92 -8.70 4.95 -15.61
CA PRO A 92 -8.16 4.35 -16.83
C PRO A 92 -6.64 4.40 -16.75
N TYR A 93 -5.99 3.24 -16.93
CA TYR A 93 -4.57 3.26 -17.20
C TYR A 93 -4.40 4.07 -18.49
N ALA A 94 -3.67 5.19 -18.43
CA ALA A 94 -3.29 5.85 -19.67
C ALA A 94 -2.46 4.83 -20.43
N SER A 95 -2.98 4.32 -21.56
CA SER A 95 -2.17 3.57 -22.50
C SER A 95 -0.92 4.40 -22.69
N ALA A 96 0.24 3.83 -22.35
CA ALA A 96 1.50 4.48 -22.65
C ALA A 96 1.42 4.79 -24.15
N SER A 97 1.36 6.08 -24.49
CA SER A 97 1.71 6.49 -25.84
C SER A 97 3.10 5.93 -26.01
N THR A 98 3.21 4.82 -26.76
CA THR A 98 4.47 4.35 -27.30
C THR A 98 4.94 5.47 -28.21
N THR A 99 5.54 6.49 -27.63
CA THR A 99 6.48 7.33 -28.33
C THR A 99 7.55 6.35 -28.80
N PRO A 100 7.74 6.15 -30.11
CA PRO A 100 8.85 5.34 -30.56
C PRO A 100 10.10 5.93 -29.94
N HIS A 101 10.79 5.10 -29.14
CA HIS A 101 12.08 5.43 -28.59
C HIS A 101 12.94 5.90 -29.77
N PRO A 102 13.54 7.11 -29.74
CA PRO A 102 14.50 7.46 -30.78
C PRO A 102 15.58 6.38 -30.75
N SER A 103 15.80 5.77 -31.91
CA SER A 103 16.80 4.73 -32.13
C SER A 103 18.10 5.16 -31.44
N SER A 104 18.64 4.27 -30.59
CA SER A 104 19.98 4.44 -30.03
C SER A 104 20.94 4.89 -31.13
N PRO A 105 21.79 5.90 -30.90
CA PRO A 105 22.83 6.21 -31.85
C PRO A 105 23.72 4.97 -32.00
N SER A 106 23.94 4.57 -33.26
CA SER A 106 24.84 3.49 -33.63
C SER A 106 26.16 3.56 -32.84
N PRO A 107 26.73 2.43 -32.41
CA PRO A 107 28.03 2.43 -31.75
C PRO A 107 29.05 3.11 -32.66
N LYS A 108 29.72 4.16 -32.14
CA LYS A 108 30.82 4.84 -32.82
C LYS A 108 31.89 3.80 -33.17
N SER A 109 32.40 3.88 -34.40
CA SER A 109 33.50 3.05 -34.90
C SER A 109 34.66 2.97 -33.88
N PRO A 110 35.33 1.82 -33.76
CA PRO A 110 36.43 1.67 -32.81
C PRO A 110 37.58 2.62 -33.12
N ILE A 111 38.09 3.25 -32.06
CA ILE A 111 39.28 4.10 -32.07
C ILE A 111 40.48 3.25 -32.54
N PRO A 112 41.27 3.70 -33.53
CA PRO A 112 42.47 2.98 -33.93
C PRO A 112 43.51 3.02 -32.78
N PRO A 113 44.27 1.94 -32.55
CA PRO A 113 45.26 1.91 -31.49
C PRO A 113 46.36 2.94 -31.75
N PRO A 114 46.86 3.63 -30.70
CA PRO A 114 48.00 4.52 -30.84
C PRO A 114 49.25 3.73 -31.25
N LYS A 115 49.96 4.25 -32.25
CA LYS A 115 51.25 3.70 -32.69
C LYS A 115 52.35 4.13 -31.72
N ASP A 116 53.14 3.13 -31.36
CA ASP A 116 54.49 3.19 -30.83
C ASP A 116 54.70 3.72 -29.40
N GLY A 117 55.26 2.84 -28.57
CA GLY A 117 56.34 3.22 -27.66
C GLY A 117 56.02 3.12 -26.17
N SER A 118 56.73 2.20 -25.52
CA SER A 118 57.09 2.20 -24.09
C SER A 118 56.17 1.45 -23.13
N THR A 119 56.51 0.17 -23.00
CA THR A 119 56.36 -0.70 -21.83
C THR A 119 56.72 0.03 -20.53
N SER A 120 55.82 0.01 -19.54
CA SER A 120 56.18 0.00 -18.11
C SER A 120 54.99 -0.39 -17.22
N THR A 121 55.05 -1.63 -16.73
CA THR A 121 54.78 -2.10 -15.35
C THR A 121 53.76 -1.37 -14.48
N GLY A 122 52.74 -2.13 -14.04
CA GLY A 122 51.84 -1.73 -12.96
C GLY A 122 50.96 -2.90 -12.50
N THR A 123 51.57 -3.90 -11.88
CA THR A 123 50.90 -4.97 -11.14
C THR A 123 50.07 -4.37 -10.01
N SER A 124 48.76 -4.66 -9.94
CA SER A 124 48.00 -4.48 -8.70
C SER A 124 47.02 -5.64 -8.53
N THR A 125 47.49 -6.61 -7.76
CA THR A 125 46.78 -7.79 -7.30
C THR A 125 45.71 -7.37 -6.29
N TYR A 126 44.43 -7.56 -6.60
CA TYR A 126 43.37 -7.49 -5.60
C TYR A 126 43.02 -8.91 -5.16
N SER A 127 43.51 -9.31 -3.98
CA SER A 127 43.11 -10.54 -3.30
C SER A 127 41.75 -10.35 -2.62
N PRO A 128 40.81 -11.30 -2.73
CA PRO A 128 39.63 -11.34 -1.87
C PRO A 128 39.98 -11.92 -0.50
N MET A 129 39.56 -11.26 0.58
CA MET A 129 39.52 -11.84 1.92
C MET A 129 38.30 -12.76 2.06
N PRO A 130 38.47 -13.98 2.58
CA PRO A 130 37.40 -14.70 3.26
C PRO A 130 37.63 -14.74 4.78
N ARG A 131 36.59 -14.28 5.50
CA ARG A 131 36.25 -14.41 6.94
C ARG A 131 37.31 -14.14 7.99
#